data_AF-A0A1Y4WLD0-F1
#
_entry.id   AF-A0A1Y4WLD0-F1
#
_cell.length_a   1.000
_cell.length_b   1.000
_cell.length_c   1.000
_cell.angle_alpha   90.00
_cell.angle_beta   90.00
_cell.angle_gamma   90.00
#
_symmetry.space_group_name_H-M   'P 1'
#
loop_
_entity.id
_entity.type
_entity.pdbx_description
1 polymer ?
#
loop_
_entity_poly.entity_id
_entity_poly.type
_entity_poly.pdbx_seq_one_letter_code
_entity_poly.pdbx_strand_id
1 'polypeptide(L)'
;MILKTKLLGHVYEFKSVKDALAKANEEKSGDRLAGIAAENAEERVAAKVVVANLTLADLRNHPAVPYEEDEVTRIIQDDVNEKIYDEIKGWTVAELREWLLDEKNGGDAIRRVSRGLTAEMIAAAAKLMSNLDLIYAAKKIRVTAHCNTTIGLPGTLSCRLQPNHPTDDPDGIMASLLEGLTFGAGDAVLGLNPVDDSVESVRRVLDRFQEIKSRWDIPTQICVLAHVTTQMEAVYKGAPCDLIFQSIAGSQKGNEAFGLDGKLIEEARQLALREGNATGPNVMYFETGQGSELSSEAHHGADQVVMEARCYGFAKRFAPFLVNTVVGFIGPEYLYNSKQVIRAGLEDHFMGKLTGIPMGCDACYTNHMKADQNDIEDLAVLLTAAGCNYFMGIPHGDDVMLNYQTTGFHETAALRELFGLTAIPPFQAWLEKMGFVENGRLTELAGDASVLLA
;
A
#
# COMPACT_ATOMS: atom_id res chain seq x y z
N MET A 1 21.12 19.83 -14.58
CA MET A 1 19.98 19.27 -15.35
C MET A 1 19.66 20.06 -16.61
N ILE A 2 19.03 19.40 -17.59
CA ILE A 2 18.41 20.02 -18.79
C ILE A 2 16.90 19.76 -18.71
N LEU A 3 16.08 20.81 -18.60
CA LEU A 3 14.61 20.71 -18.52
C LEU A 3 13.90 20.98 -19.85
N LYS A 4 14.54 20.61 -20.96
CA LYS A 4 13.97 20.79 -22.29
C LYS A 4 14.41 19.68 -23.24
N THR A 5 13.58 19.38 -24.22
CA THR A 5 13.89 18.43 -25.28
C THR A 5 13.28 18.87 -26.61
N LYS A 6 13.81 18.35 -27.72
CA LYS A 6 13.26 18.59 -29.06
C LYS A 6 12.70 17.30 -29.61
N LEU A 7 11.38 17.25 -29.84
CA LEU A 7 10.69 16.14 -30.47
C LEU A 7 9.95 16.61 -31.72
N LEU A 8 10.12 15.89 -32.83
CA LEU A 8 9.44 16.17 -34.11
C LEU A 8 9.55 17.64 -34.57
N GLY A 9 10.67 18.30 -34.28
CA GLY A 9 10.89 19.71 -34.65
C GLY A 9 10.43 20.74 -33.62
N HIS A 10 9.60 20.35 -32.64
CA HIS A 10 9.12 21.21 -31.57
C HIS A 10 10.01 21.12 -30.32
N VAL A 11 10.28 22.27 -29.69
CA VAL A 11 11.01 22.33 -28.42
C VAL A 11 10.00 22.39 -27.28
N TYR A 12 10.10 21.43 -26.38
CA TYR A 12 9.33 21.37 -25.15
C TYR A 12 10.24 21.79 -23.99
N GLU A 13 9.77 22.69 -23.14
CA GLU A 13 10.49 23.20 -21.98
C GLU A 13 9.60 23.09 -20.74
N PHE A 14 10.19 22.61 -19.65
CA PHE A 14 9.51 22.35 -18.38
C PHE A 14 10.01 23.34 -17.32
N LYS A 15 9.10 23.84 -16.49
CA LYS A 15 9.39 24.93 -15.55
C LYS A 15 10.29 24.50 -14.39
N SER A 16 10.23 23.22 -14.02
CA SER A 16 10.96 22.65 -12.89
C SER A 16 11.04 21.13 -13.01
N VAL A 17 11.82 20.49 -12.14
CA VAL A 17 11.81 19.02 -11.96
C VAL A 17 10.40 18.52 -11.65
N LYS A 18 9.69 19.22 -10.75
CA LYS A 18 8.32 18.90 -10.34
C LYS A 18 7.32 18.95 -11.51
N ASP A 19 7.44 19.96 -12.38
CA ASP A 19 6.62 20.08 -13.60
C ASP A 19 6.92 18.95 -14.59
N ALA A 20 8.20 18.60 -14.79
CA ALA A 20 8.58 17.48 -15.64
C ALA A 20 8.08 16.13 -15.10
N LEU A 21 8.14 15.90 -13.78
CA LEU A 21 7.61 14.70 -13.14
C LEU A 21 6.09 14.60 -13.28
N ALA A 22 5.36 15.69 -13.07
CA ALA A 22 3.91 15.71 -13.21
C ALA A 22 3.47 15.40 -14.64
N LYS A 23 4.10 16.06 -15.62
CA LYS A 23 3.77 15.86 -17.04
C LYS A 23 4.24 14.50 -17.59
N ALA A 24 5.18 13.82 -16.92
CA ALA A 24 5.63 12.49 -17.31
C ALA A 24 4.68 11.35 -16.89
N ASN A 25 3.65 11.61 -16.09
CA ASN A 25 2.65 10.60 -15.74
C ASN A 25 1.85 10.13 -16.96
N GLU A 26 1.35 8.90 -16.88
CA GLU A 26 0.19 8.53 -17.69
C GLU A 26 -1.05 9.34 -17.28
N GLU A 27 -2.04 9.43 -18.16
CA GLU A 27 -3.24 10.24 -17.92
C GLU A 27 -3.95 9.80 -16.64
N LYS A 28 -4.13 10.74 -15.70
CA LYS A 28 -4.90 10.57 -14.46
C LYS A 28 -5.79 11.79 -14.26
N SER A 29 -7.04 11.58 -13.89
CA SER A 29 -8.00 12.68 -13.68
C SER A 29 -7.57 13.64 -12.58
N GLY A 30 -6.94 13.15 -11.49
CA GLY A 30 -6.47 14.03 -10.41
C GLY A 30 -5.38 15.00 -10.85
N ASP A 31 -4.43 14.56 -11.68
CA ASP A 31 -3.36 15.45 -12.19
C ASP A 31 -3.92 16.49 -13.18
N ARG A 32 -4.97 16.12 -13.93
CA ARG A 32 -5.75 17.05 -14.78
C ARG A 32 -6.51 18.07 -13.94
N LEU A 33 -7.19 17.62 -12.88
CA LEU A 33 -7.94 18.46 -11.95
C LEU A 33 -7.03 19.47 -11.25
N ALA A 34 -5.84 19.03 -10.85
CA ALA A 34 -4.80 19.89 -10.28
C ALA A 34 -4.14 20.84 -11.29
N GLY A 35 -4.43 20.71 -12.59
CA GLY A 35 -3.89 21.58 -13.64
C GLY A 35 -2.39 21.35 -13.95
N ILE A 36 -1.84 20.19 -13.59
CA ILE A 36 -0.40 19.89 -13.67
C ILE A 36 -0.05 18.77 -14.67
N ALA A 37 -1.03 18.06 -15.21
CA ALA A 37 -0.80 17.03 -16.22
C ALA A 37 -0.30 17.61 -17.56
N ALA A 38 0.26 16.75 -18.42
CA ALA A 38 0.70 17.10 -19.78
C ALA A 38 -0.46 17.37 -20.75
N GLU A 39 -0.45 18.52 -21.43
CA GLU A 39 -1.54 19.03 -22.28
C GLU A 39 -1.94 18.06 -23.41
N ASN A 40 -0.99 17.26 -23.88
CA ASN A 40 -1.18 16.26 -24.92
C ASN A 40 -0.16 15.12 -24.79
N ALA A 41 -0.30 14.10 -25.65
CA ALA A 41 0.55 12.93 -25.65
C ALA A 41 2.01 13.27 -26.01
N GLU A 42 2.24 14.21 -26.93
CA GLU A 42 3.58 14.63 -27.34
C GLU A 42 4.33 15.31 -26.19
N GLU A 43 3.66 16.18 -25.43
CA GLU A 43 4.25 16.81 -24.24
C GLU A 43 4.55 15.75 -23.16
N ARG A 44 3.68 14.76 -22.97
CA ARG A 44 3.94 13.64 -22.04
C ARG A 44 5.19 12.87 -22.42
N VAL A 45 5.34 12.54 -23.70
CA VAL A 45 6.55 11.86 -24.20
C VAL A 45 7.77 12.76 -24.04
N ALA A 46 7.66 14.06 -24.32
CA ALA A 46 8.74 15.02 -24.07
C ALA A 46 9.14 15.08 -22.58
N ALA A 47 8.16 15.06 -21.68
CA ALA A 47 8.39 15.05 -20.23
C ALA A 47 9.10 13.78 -19.80
N LYS A 48 8.66 12.60 -20.28
CA LYS A 48 9.34 11.33 -20.03
C LYS A 48 10.77 11.34 -20.56
N VAL A 49 11.04 11.93 -21.73
CA VAL A 49 12.40 12.08 -22.27
C VAL A 49 13.26 12.97 -21.37
N VAL A 50 12.71 14.07 -20.85
CA VAL A 50 13.43 14.92 -19.90
C VAL A 50 13.70 14.19 -18.59
N VAL A 51 12.68 13.55 -17.99
CA VAL A 51 12.80 12.77 -16.76
C VAL A 51 13.81 11.63 -16.91
N ALA A 52 13.82 10.93 -18.04
CA ALA A 52 14.78 9.87 -18.35
C ALA A 52 16.24 10.33 -18.27
N ASN A 53 16.52 11.61 -18.56
CA ASN A 53 17.86 12.19 -18.56
C ASN A 53 18.20 12.99 -17.29
N LEU A 54 17.26 13.14 -16.35
CA LEU A 54 17.58 13.67 -15.03
C LEU A 54 18.48 12.68 -14.29
N THR A 55 19.46 13.19 -13.56
CA THR A 55 20.26 12.36 -12.67
C THR A 55 19.51 12.11 -11.37
N LEU A 56 19.87 11.05 -10.66
CA LEU A 56 19.36 10.81 -9.31
C LEU A 56 19.71 11.97 -8.38
N ALA A 57 20.87 12.60 -8.56
CA ALA A 57 21.23 13.83 -7.84
C ALA A 57 20.31 15.01 -8.15
N ASP A 58 19.89 15.19 -9.41
CA ASP A 58 18.93 16.24 -9.76
C ASP A 58 17.61 16.03 -8.99
N LEU A 59 17.13 14.80 -8.87
CA LEU A 59 15.91 14.47 -8.12
C LEU A 59 16.09 14.62 -6.59
N ARG A 60 17.20 14.13 -6.02
CA ARG A 60 17.48 14.24 -4.58
C ARG A 60 17.42 15.68 -4.10
N ASN A 61 18.01 16.59 -4.88
CA ASN A 61 18.17 17.99 -4.54
C ASN A 61 16.93 18.84 -4.82
N HIS A 62 15.89 18.27 -5.45
CA HIS A 62 14.64 18.96 -5.75
C HIS A 62 13.44 18.13 -5.27
N PRO A 63 13.31 17.89 -3.95
CA PRO A 63 12.15 17.19 -3.41
C PRO A 63 10.85 17.94 -3.73
N ALA A 64 9.73 17.21 -3.72
CA ALA A 64 8.42 17.78 -4.05
C ALA A 64 8.04 18.98 -3.15
N VAL A 65 8.44 18.88 -1.88
CA VAL A 65 8.29 19.90 -0.84
C VAL A 65 9.68 20.18 -0.22
N PRO A 66 10.04 21.43 0.10
CA PRO A 66 11.35 21.75 0.67
C PRO A 66 11.63 21.07 2.02
N TYR A 67 12.90 20.73 2.27
CA TYR A 67 13.34 20.04 3.50
C TYR A 67 13.02 20.85 4.77
N GLU A 68 13.19 22.16 4.70
CA GLU A 68 12.98 23.08 5.82
C GLU A 68 11.49 23.24 6.18
N GLU A 69 10.60 22.97 5.23
CA GLU A 69 9.15 23.19 5.36
C GLU A 69 8.38 21.92 5.76
N ASP A 70 8.97 20.73 5.55
CA ASP A 70 8.19 19.50 5.50
C ASP A 70 8.86 18.30 6.21
N GLU A 71 8.24 17.82 7.28
CA GLU A 71 8.71 16.68 8.07
C GLU A 71 8.87 15.41 7.24
N VAL A 72 7.94 15.14 6.32
CA VAL A 72 7.99 13.96 5.44
C VAL A 72 9.26 13.99 4.58
N THR A 73 9.61 15.15 4.03
CA THR A 73 10.85 15.34 3.27
C THR A 73 12.07 15.11 4.14
N ARG A 74 12.08 15.61 5.39
CA ARG A 74 13.18 15.37 6.32
C ARG A 74 13.37 13.88 6.59
N ILE A 75 12.29 13.18 6.94
CA ILE A 75 12.30 11.73 7.18
C ILE A 75 12.87 10.98 5.97
N ILE A 76 12.41 11.30 4.76
CA ILE A 76 12.86 10.64 3.53
C ILE A 76 14.34 10.90 3.25
N GLN A 77 14.78 12.16 3.40
CA GLN A 77 16.13 12.57 3.04
C GLN A 77 17.16 12.06 4.07
N ASP A 78 16.82 12.12 5.36
CA ASP A 78 17.68 11.74 6.49
C ASP A 78 17.88 10.22 6.58
N ASP A 79 16.93 9.41 6.07
CA ASP A 79 17.03 7.94 6.04
C ASP A 79 17.90 7.39 4.90
N VAL A 80 18.37 8.25 4.00
CA VAL A 80 19.22 7.81 2.88
C VAL A 80 20.61 7.41 3.35
N ASN A 81 21.08 6.27 2.87
CA ASN A 81 22.45 5.85 3.04
C ASN A 81 23.36 6.60 2.06
N GLU A 82 24.03 7.64 2.55
CA GLU A 82 24.88 8.51 1.74
C GLU A 82 25.98 7.78 0.97
N LYS A 83 26.56 6.72 1.53
CA LYS A 83 27.61 5.94 0.82
C LYS A 83 27.05 5.22 -0.41
N ILE A 84 25.85 4.65 -0.30
CA ILE A 84 25.18 3.98 -1.41
C ILE A 84 24.68 5.02 -2.41
N TYR A 85 24.13 6.13 -1.92
CA TYR A 85 23.74 7.24 -2.79
C TYR A 85 24.93 7.77 -3.61
N ASP A 86 26.11 7.95 -3.00
CA ASP A 86 27.32 8.39 -3.71
C ASP A 86 27.74 7.47 -4.87
N GLU A 87 27.44 6.16 -4.78
CA GLU A 87 27.69 5.18 -5.84
C GLU A 87 26.76 5.37 -7.06
N ILE A 88 25.54 5.86 -6.84
CA ILE A 88 24.47 5.91 -7.86
C ILE A 88 24.03 7.33 -8.24
N LYS A 89 24.45 8.38 -7.53
CA LYS A 89 23.96 9.75 -7.71
C LYS A 89 24.11 10.31 -9.14
N GLY A 90 25.11 9.82 -9.86
CA GLY A 90 25.38 10.20 -11.25
C GLY A 90 24.56 9.45 -12.28
N TRP A 91 23.83 8.39 -11.88
CA TRP A 91 22.95 7.66 -12.78
C TRP A 91 21.79 8.55 -13.21
N THR A 92 21.37 8.38 -14.45
CA THR A 92 20.11 8.89 -14.96
C THR A 92 18.95 8.01 -14.51
N VAL A 93 17.72 8.54 -14.56
CA VAL A 93 16.52 7.74 -14.28
C VAL A 93 16.38 6.59 -15.29
N ALA A 94 16.78 6.81 -16.55
CA ALA A 94 16.82 5.75 -17.56
C ALA A 94 17.78 4.61 -17.17
N GLU A 95 18.99 4.94 -16.71
CA GLU A 95 19.96 3.94 -16.23
C GLU A 95 19.44 3.21 -14.99
N LEU A 96 18.78 3.89 -14.05
CA LEU A 96 18.13 3.24 -12.91
C LEU A 96 17.04 2.25 -13.38
N ARG A 97 16.18 2.65 -14.33
CA ARG A 97 15.14 1.77 -14.89
C ARG A 97 15.75 0.53 -15.53
N GLU A 98 16.73 0.69 -16.40
CA GLU A 98 17.39 -0.45 -17.07
C GLU A 98 18.12 -1.34 -16.06
N TRP A 99 18.77 -0.75 -15.06
CA TRP A 99 19.44 -1.50 -14.00
C TRP A 99 18.44 -2.33 -13.17
N LEU A 100 17.27 -1.79 -12.85
CA LEU A 100 16.21 -2.52 -12.14
C LEU A 100 15.66 -3.70 -12.96
N LEU A 101 15.59 -3.56 -14.27
CA LEU A 101 15.05 -4.57 -15.19
C LEU A 101 16.09 -5.64 -15.59
N ASP A 102 17.39 -5.34 -15.56
CA ASP A 102 18.46 -6.30 -15.90
C ASP A 102 18.41 -7.55 -15.00
N GLU A 103 18.34 -8.73 -15.62
CA GLU A 103 18.30 -10.05 -14.96
C GLU A 103 19.50 -10.31 -14.04
N LYS A 104 20.63 -9.66 -14.29
CA LYS A 104 21.84 -9.77 -13.44
C LYS A 104 21.64 -9.17 -12.05
N ASN A 105 20.69 -8.25 -11.89
CA ASN A 105 20.42 -7.57 -10.64
C ASN A 105 19.23 -8.21 -9.92
N GLY A 106 19.51 -9.04 -8.92
CA GLY A 106 18.50 -9.69 -8.07
C GLY A 106 17.96 -8.79 -6.96
N GLY A 107 17.01 -9.32 -6.18
CA GLY A 107 16.33 -8.60 -5.09
C GLY A 107 17.28 -8.00 -4.04
N ASP A 108 18.35 -8.72 -3.66
CA ASP A 108 19.33 -8.24 -2.67
C ASP A 108 20.10 -7.01 -3.16
N ALA A 109 20.50 -7.01 -4.44
CA ALA A 109 21.18 -5.88 -5.06
C ALA A 109 20.24 -4.66 -5.10
N ILE A 110 18.99 -4.87 -5.53
CA ILE A 110 17.98 -3.82 -5.58
C ILE A 110 17.71 -3.27 -4.17
N ARG A 111 17.60 -4.13 -3.16
CA ARG A 111 17.40 -3.72 -1.76
C ARG A 111 18.57 -2.90 -1.22
N ARG A 112 19.81 -3.21 -1.62
CA ARG A 112 20.96 -2.37 -1.30
C ARG A 112 20.80 -0.99 -1.94
N VAL A 113 20.61 -0.94 -3.26
CA VAL A 113 20.51 0.32 -4.02
C VAL A 113 19.36 1.20 -3.52
N SER A 114 18.22 0.60 -3.13
CA SER A 114 17.07 1.38 -2.66
C SER A 114 17.27 2.11 -1.33
N ARG A 115 18.38 1.85 -0.62
CA ARG A 115 18.80 2.66 0.53
C ARG A 115 19.43 3.99 0.12
N GLY A 116 19.88 4.12 -1.12
CA GLY A 116 20.40 5.35 -1.71
C GLY A 116 19.33 6.20 -2.42
N LEU A 117 18.07 5.75 -2.45
CA LEU A 117 17.00 6.39 -3.21
C LEU A 117 16.07 7.20 -2.31
N THR A 118 15.59 8.33 -2.83
CA THR A 118 14.45 9.08 -2.26
C THR A 118 13.15 8.72 -2.97
N ALA A 119 12.01 9.15 -2.41
CA ALA A 119 10.69 8.94 -3.01
C ALA A 119 10.58 9.49 -4.44
N GLU A 120 11.11 10.69 -4.70
CA GLU A 120 11.07 11.32 -6.02
C GLU A 120 11.86 10.52 -7.08
N MET A 121 12.97 9.86 -6.69
CA MET A 121 13.71 8.96 -7.59
C MET A 121 12.91 7.71 -7.94
N ILE A 122 12.23 7.14 -6.96
CA ILE A 122 11.39 5.95 -7.12
C ILE A 122 10.19 6.27 -8.03
N ALA A 123 9.51 7.39 -7.80
CA ALA A 123 8.43 7.88 -8.65
C ALA A 123 8.90 8.16 -10.08
N ALA A 124 10.08 8.77 -10.25
CA ALA A 124 10.66 9.01 -11.57
C ALA A 124 10.90 7.71 -12.35
N ALA A 125 11.41 6.66 -11.71
CA ALA A 125 11.58 5.36 -12.34
C ALA A 125 10.22 4.75 -12.76
N ALA A 126 9.21 4.79 -11.88
CA ALA A 126 7.87 4.27 -12.17
C ALA A 126 7.22 4.95 -13.38
N LYS A 127 7.38 6.27 -13.52
CA LYS A 127 6.86 7.07 -14.65
C LYS A 127 7.42 6.65 -16.01
N LEU A 128 8.61 6.06 -16.06
CA LEU A 128 9.24 5.58 -17.29
C LEU A 128 8.98 4.10 -17.58
N MET A 129 8.35 3.38 -16.66
CA MET A 129 8.09 1.96 -16.77
C MET A 129 6.75 1.69 -17.45
N SER A 130 6.74 0.71 -18.36
CA SER A 130 5.49 0.12 -18.86
C SER A 130 4.78 -0.67 -17.74
N ASN A 131 3.52 -1.08 -17.95
CA ASN A 131 2.84 -1.92 -16.97
C ASN A 131 3.59 -3.25 -16.74
N LEU A 132 4.15 -3.85 -17.79
CA LEU A 132 4.93 -5.08 -17.67
C LEU A 132 6.24 -4.84 -16.92
N ASP A 133 6.89 -3.69 -17.14
CA ASP A 133 8.11 -3.32 -16.41
C ASP A 133 7.82 -3.20 -14.90
N LEU A 134 6.71 -2.53 -14.53
CA LEU A 134 6.29 -2.37 -13.13
C LEU A 134 6.06 -3.74 -12.47
N ILE A 135 5.34 -4.64 -13.13
CA ILE A 135 5.07 -6.00 -12.66
C ILE A 135 6.37 -6.78 -12.49
N TYR A 136 7.21 -6.80 -13.53
CA TYR A 136 8.43 -7.60 -13.56
C TYR A 136 9.47 -7.12 -12.56
N ALA A 137 9.71 -5.80 -12.49
CA ALA A 137 10.64 -5.22 -11.53
C ALA A 137 10.17 -5.44 -10.09
N ALA A 138 8.88 -5.23 -9.80
CA ALA A 138 8.32 -5.48 -8.47
C ALA A 138 8.45 -6.96 -8.08
N LYS A 139 8.27 -7.90 -9.02
CA LYS A 139 8.36 -9.34 -8.76
C LYS A 139 9.73 -9.80 -8.28
N LYS A 140 10.80 -9.11 -8.72
CA LYS A 140 12.19 -9.35 -8.29
C LYS A 140 12.43 -8.90 -6.84
N ILE A 141 11.60 -8.01 -6.31
CA ILE A 141 11.78 -7.38 -5.00
C ILE A 141 10.89 -8.08 -3.97
N ARG A 142 11.52 -8.75 -3.01
CA ARG A 142 10.83 -9.37 -1.88
C ARG A 142 11.02 -8.52 -0.64
N VAL A 143 9.90 -8.23 0.03
CA VAL A 143 9.88 -7.49 1.28
C VAL A 143 9.03 -8.27 2.27
N THR A 144 9.66 -8.71 3.34
CA THR A 144 9.04 -9.45 4.43
C THR A 144 8.96 -8.59 5.67
N ALA A 145 7.94 -8.82 6.50
CA ALA A 145 7.80 -8.22 7.82
C ALA A 145 7.26 -9.28 8.79
N HIS A 146 7.57 -9.14 10.08
CA HIS A 146 7.11 -10.06 11.13
C HIS A 146 6.36 -9.31 12.24
N CYS A 147 5.11 -9.70 12.45
CA CYS A 147 4.28 -9.30 13.58
C CYS A 147 4.13 -10.50 14.52
N ASN A 148 3.02 -11.25 14.46
CA ASN A 148 2.92 -12.61 15.02
C ASN A 148 3.28 -13.67 13.98
N THR A 149 3.12 -13.32 12.70
CA THR A 149 3.46 -14.15 11.55
C THR A 149 4.33 -13.38 10.56
N THR A 150 4.91 -14.07 9.57
CA THR A 150 5.79 -13.46 8.57
C THR A 150 5.07 -13.32 7.23
N ILE A 151 4.78 -12.09 6.82
CA ILE A 151 4.17 -11.78 5.52
C ILE A 151 5.23 -11.60 4.43
N GLY A 152 4.85 -11.83 3.16
CA GLY A 152 5.67 -11.51 1.99
C GLY A 152 6.72 -12.56 1.60
N LEU A 153 6.65 -13.75 2.20
CA LEU A 153 7.52 -14.86 1.84
C LEU A 153 7.25 -15.33 0.39
N PRO A 154 8.24 -15.91 -0.30
CA PRO A 154 8.00 -16.54 -1.59
C PRO A 154 6.94 -17.65 -1.48
N GLY A 155 6.05 -17.74 -2.46
CA GLY A 155 4.99 -18.76 -2.48
C GLY A 155 3.76 -18.42 -1.65
N THR A 156 3.70 -17.23 -1.03
CA THR A 156 2.54 -16.81 -0.23
C THR A 156 1.82 -15.62 -0.86
N LEU A 157 0.50 -15.57 -0.69
CA LEU A 157 -0.35 -14.40 -0.91
C LEU A 157 -1.28 -14.27 0.28
N SER A 158 -1.25 -13.14 0.98
CA SER A 158 -2.06 -12.94 2.18
C SER A 158 -3.34 -12.15 1.91
N CYS A 159 -4.23 -12.14 2.88
CA CYS A 159 -5.48 -11.40 2.81
C CYS A 159 -5.81 -10.77 4.17
N ARG A 160 -6.13 -9.48 4.14
CA ARG A 160 -6.76 -8.79 5.26
C ARG A 160 -8.24 -9.19 5.31
N LEU A 161 -8.71 -9.65 6.45
CA LEU A 161 -10.13 -9.91 6.67
C LEU A 161 -10.78 -8.67 7.29
N GLN A 162 -11.64 -7.99 6.53
CA GLN A 162 -12.34 -6.77 6.95
C GLN A 162 -13.85 -6.99 7.13
N PRO A 163 -14.30 -7.41 8.33
CA PRO A 163 -15.71 -7.66 8.58
C PRO A 163 -16.48 -6.37 8.94
N ASN A 164 -16.46 -5.37 8.06
CA ASN A 164 -17.18 -4.11 8.29
C ASN A 164 -18.70 -4.33 8.40
N HIS A 165 -19.34 -3.55 9.26
CA HIS A 165 -20.79 -3.53 9.41
C HIS A 165 -21.30 -2.08 9.48
N PRO A 166 -22.42 -1.69 8.84
CA PRO A 166 -22.91 -0.30 8.80
C PRO A 166 -23.20 0.37 10.15
N THR A 167 -23.22 -0.41 11.23
CA THR A 167 -23.55 0.03 12.59
C THR A 167 -22.61 -0.56 13.64
N ASP A 168 -21.48 -1.14 13.23
CA ASP A 168 -20.60 -1.94 14.09
C ASP A 168 -21.35 -3.00 14.92
N ASP A 169 -22.35 -3.64 14.31
CA ASP A 169 -23.12 -4.68 15.00
C ASP A 169 -22.21 -5.90 15.29
N PRO A 170 -22.06 -6.31 16.56
CA PRO A 170 -21.14 -7.38 16.90
C PRO A 170 -21.46 -8.73 16.23
N ASP A 171 -22.74 -9.05 16.03
CA ASP A 171 -23.14 -10.32 15.43
C ASP A 171 -22.89 -10.31 13.91
N GLY A 172 -23.16 -9.19 13.24
CA GLY A 172 -22.82 -8.99 11.83
C GLY A 172 -21.32 -9.02 11.56
N ILE A 173 -20.52 -8.36 12.39
CA ILE A 173 -19.04 -8.43 12.34
C ILE A 173 -18.58 -9.88 12.54
N MET A 174 -19.13 -10.58 13.53
CA MET A 174 -18.77 -11.97 13.82
C MET A 174 -19.10 -12.90 12.65
N ALA A 175 -20.30 -12.77 12.06
CA ALA A 175 -20.70 -13.59 10.93
C ALA A 175 -19.72 -13.47 9.76
N SER A 176 -19.38 -12.23 9.37
CA SER A 176 -18.41 -11.94 8.31
C SER A 176 -16.99 -12.43 8.64
N LEU A 177 -16.55 -12.26 9.90
CA LEU A 177 -15.26 -12.75 10.38
C LEU A 177 -15.17 -14.28 10.27
N LEU A 178 -16.17 -15.01 10.77
CA LEU A 178 -16.15 -16.46 10.75
C LEU A 178 -16.24 -17.01 9.31
N GLU A 179 -17.06 -16.41 8.46
CA GLU A 179 -17.14 -16.75 7.03
C GLU A 179 -15.77 -16.56 6.35
N GLY A 180 -15.16 -15.39 6.49
CA GLY A 180 -13.88 -15.09 5.85
C GLY A 180 -12.75 -16.03 6.27
N LEU A 181 -12.70 -16.43 7.54
CA LEU A 181 -11.73 -17.41 8.03
C LEU A 181 -11.83 -18.76 7.29
N THR A 182 -13.05 -19.21 6.95
CA THR A 182 -13.26 -20.48 6.23
C THR A 182 -12.75 -20.45 4.79
N PHE A 183 -12.67 -19.27 4.17
CA PHE A 183 -12.05 -19.06 2.86
C PHE A 183 -10.53 -18.81 2.95
N GLY A 184 -9.98 -18.82 4.16
CA GLY A 184 -8.57 -18.54 4.40
C GLY A 184 -8.20 -17.05 4.36
N ALA A 185 -9.16 -16.14 4.50
CA ALA A 185 -8.89 -14.73 4.70
C ALA A 185 -8.46 -14.46 6.16
N GLY A 186 -7.61 -13.45 6.37
CA GLY A 186 -7.23 -12.99 7.70
C GLY A 186 -5.83 -13.39 8.17
N ASP A 187 -5.00 -13.98 7.30
CA ASP A 187 -3.59 -14.26 7.62
C ASP A 187 -2.73 -12.98 7.66
N ALA A 188 -3.11 -11.94 6.92
CA ALA A 188 -2.48 -10.62 7.03
C ALA A 188 -2.92 -9.90 8.31
N VAL A 189 -4.23 -9.77 8.56
CA VAL A 189 -4.78 -9.13 9.77
C VAL A 189 -6.28 -9.39 9.83
N LEU A 190 -6.81 -9.54 11.05
CA LEU A 190 -8.24 -9.39 11.35
C LEU A 190 -8.48 -7.90 11.66
N GLY A 191 -9.06 -7.15 10.73
CA GLY A 191 -9.06 -5.68 10.78
C GLY A 191 -10.45 -5.08 10.56
N LEU A 192 -10.94 -4.22 11.44
CA LEU A 192 -12.22 -3.52 11.25
C LEU A 192 -11.99 -2.02 11.03
N ASN A 193 -12.66 -1.42 10.04
CA ASN A 193 -12.87 0.03 10.02
C ASN A 193 -14.12 0.34 10.87
N PRO A 194 -13.99 0.99 12.04
CA PRO A 194 -15.14 1.23 12.90
C PRO A 194 -15.97 2.42 12.40
N VAL A 195 -17.29 2.34 12.57
CA VAL A 195 -18.20 3.48 12.43
C VAL A 195 -18.12 4.37 13.68
N ASP A 196 -18.05 3.77 14.87
CA ASP A 196 -17.82 4.45 16.15
C ASP A 196 -16.34 4.34 16.54
N ASP A 197 -15.61 5.45 16.35
CA ASP A 197 -14.20 5.59 16.66
C ASP A 197 -13.92 5.98 18.12
N SER A 198 -14.88 5.77 19.03
CA SER A 198 -14.64 5.94 20.47
C SER A 198 -13.72 4.85 21.02
N VAL A 199 -12.96 5.20 22.06
CA VAL A 199 -12.05 4.27 22.75
C VAL A 199 -12.76 3.01 23.27
N GLU A 200 -14.00 3.14 23.73
CA GLU A 200 -14.79 2.01 24.22
C GLU A 200 -15.21 1.08 23.08
N SER A 201 -15.66 1.63 21.95
CA SER A 201 -16.02 0.84 20.77
C SER A 201 -14.80 0.11 20.19
N VAL A 202 -13.69 0.83 20.00
CA VAL A 202 -12.42 0.26 19.53
C VAL A 202 -11.97 -0.89 20.42
N ARG A 203 -11.97 -0.69 21.75
CA ARG A 203 -11.61 -1.74 22.69
C ARG A 203 -12.55 -2.94 22.59
N ARG A 204 -13.87 -2.72 22.51
CA ARG A 204 -14.86 -3.81 22.41
C ARG A 204 -14.61 -4.68 21.19
N VAL A 205 -14.29 -4.10 20.04
CA VAL A 205 -13.96 -4.84 18.82
C VAL A 205 -12.63 -5.58 18.97
N LEU A 206 -11.60 -4.93 19.51
CA LEU A 206 -10.30 -5.57 19.77
C LEU A 206 -10.43 -6.77 20.73
N ASP A 207 -11.15 -6.62 21.84
CA ASP A 207 -11.43 -7.68 22.80
C ASP A 207 -12.11 -8.89 22.12
N ARG A 208 -13.07 -8.63 21.22
CA ARG A 208 -13.75 -9.68 20.43
C ARG A 208 -12.83 -10.38 19.45
N PHE A 209 -12.01 -9.64 18.70
CA PHE A 209 -11.02 -10.26 17.81
C PHE A 209 -10.01 -11.09 18.59
N GLN A 210 -9.55 -10.61 19.74
CA GLN A 210 -8.64 -11.36 20.61
C GLN A 210 -9.31 -12.63 21.17
N GLU A 211 -10.58 -12.56 21.56
CA GLU A 211 -11.35 -13.72 22.03
C GLU A 211 -11.40 -14.82 20.96
N ILE A 212 -11.75 -14.48 19.71
CA ILE A 212 -11.82 -15.43 18.59
C ILE A 212 -10.45 -15.97 18.21
N LYS A 213 -9.45 -15.08 18.09
CA LYS A 213 -8.05 -15.46 17.83
C LYS A 213 -7.55 -16.47 18.86
N SER A 214 -7.86 -16.26 20.13
CA SER A 214 -7.42 -17.13 21.23
C SER A 214 -8.22 -18.43 21.30
N ARG A 215 -9.55 -18.37 21.13
CA ARG A 215 -10.44 -19.55 21.18
C ARG A 215 -10.05 -20.60 20.14
N TRP A 216 -9.67 -20.15 18.95
CA TRP A 216 -9.35 -21.01 17.81
C TRP A 216 -7.85 -21.14 17.54
N ASP A 217 -6.98 -20.62 18.41
CA ASP A 217 -5.52 -20.60 18.24
C ASP A 217 -5.09 -20.08 16.84
N ILE A 218 -5.73 -19.01 16.37
CA ILE A 218 -5.52 -18.49 15.01
C ILE A 218 -4.18 -17.75 14.95
N PRO A 219 -3.22 -18.18 14.11
CA PRO A 219 -1.92 -17.53 14.01
C PRO A 219 -2.03 -16.30 13.10
N THR A 220 -2.45 -15.19 13.67
CA THR A 220 -2.63 -13.90 12.99
C THR A 220 -2.44 -12.72 13.96
N GLN A 221 -2.78 -11.52 13.49
CA GLN A 221 -2.78 -10.27 14.23
C GLN A 221 -4.14 -9.57 14.12
N ILE A 222 -4.48 -8.78 15.13
CA ILE A 222 -5.72 -8.00 15.19
C ILE A 222 -5.44 -6.49 15.10
N CYS A 223 -6.37 -5.76 14.49
CA CYS A 223 -6.30 -4.31 14.35
C CYS A 223 -7.70 -3.69 14.29
N VAL A 224 -7.88 -2.48 14.80
CA VAL A 224 -9.08 -1.67 14.53
C VAL A 224 -8.60 -0.33 13.99
N LEU A 225 -9.04 0.00 12.79
CA LEU A 225 -8.52 1.09 11.97
C LEU A 225 -9.15 2.44 12.34
N ALA A 226 -9.14 2.77 13.63
CA ALA A 226 -9.49 4.10 14.11
C ALA A 226 -8.30 5.07 13.97
N HIS A 227 -8.46 6.34 14.35
CA HIS A 227 -7.32 7.24 14.45
C HIS A 227 -6.27 6.72 15.46
N VAL A 228 -4.98 6.92 15.18
CA VAL A 228 -3.85 6.40 15.98
C VAL A 228 -3.96 6.76 17.47
N THR A 229 -4.42 7.97 17.80
CA THR A 229 -4.58 8.41 19.19
C THR A 229 -5.66 7.62 19.94
N THR A 230 -6.76 7.29 19.27
CA THR A 230 -7.83 6.48 19.86
C THR A 230 -7.33 5.06 20.14
N GLN A 231 -6.62 4.47 19.19
CA GLN A 231 -6.02 3.15 19.36
C GLN A 231 -5.01 3.15 20.52
N MET A 232 -4.13 4.16 20.60
CA MET A 232 -3.19 4.30 21.71
C MET A 232 -3.90 4.41 23.06
N GLU A 233 -4.96 5.21 23.16
CA GLU A 233 -5.76 5.34 24.39
C GLU A 233 -6.48 4.04 24.76
N ALA A 234 -6.92 3.25 23.79
CA ALA A 234 -7.48 1.92 24.04
C ALA A 234 -6.41 0.97 24.61
N VAL A 235 -5.20 0.98 24.05
CA VAL A 235 -4.06 0.19 24.55
C VAL A 235 -3.65 0.62 25.96
N TYR A 236 -3.59 1.93 26.25
CA TYR A 236 -3.33 2.42 27.62
C TYR A 236 -4.38 1.94 28.65
N LYS A 237 -5.60 1.65 28.19
CA LYS A 237 -6.68 1.05 29.02
C LYS A 237 -6.70 -0.47 29.01
N GLY A 238 -5.67 -1.10 28.46
CA GLY A 238 -5.48 -2.56 28.45
C GLY A 238 -6.21 -3.30 27.33
N ALA A 239 -6.60 -2.62 26.24
CA ALA A 239 -7.14 -3.31 25.07
C ALA A 239 -6.04 -4.16 24.38
N PRO A 240 -6.34 -5.40 23.94
CA PRO A 240 -5.40 -6.22 23.20
C PRO A 240 -5.16 -5.61 21.82
N CYS A 241 -3.90 -5.45 21.42
CA CYS A 241 -3.55 -4.85 20.14
C CYS A 241 -2.27 -5.49 19.62
N ASP A 242 -2.31 -5.98 18.37
CA ASP A 242 -1.12 -6.51 17.69
C ASP A 242 -0.52 -5.47 16.72
N LEU A 243 -1.37 -4.73 16.01
CA LEU A 243 -0.98 -3.67 15.09
C LEU A 243 -1.67 -2.36 15.46
N ILE A 244 -0.96 -1.24 15.29
CA ILE A 244 -1.55 0.10 15.30
C ILE A 244 -1.63 0.63 13.88
N PHE A 245 -2.85 1.00 13.48
CA PHE A 245 -3.16 1.54 12.17
C PHE A 245 -3.02 3.07 12.11
N GLN A 246 -2.72 3.62 10.92
CA GLN A 246 -2.97 5.03 10.61
C GLN A 246 -2.99 5.29 9.10
N SER A 247 -3.95 6.08 8.60
CA SER A 247 -3.85 6.68 7.25
C SER A 247 -2.77 7.76 7.24
N ILE A 248 -1.88 7.74 6.25
CA ILE A 248 -0.76 8.68 6.14
C ILE A 248 -0.77 9.44 4.81
N ALA A 249 -0.05 10.55 4.75
CA ALA A 249 0.12 11.38 3.57
C ALA A 249 1.59 11.68 3.27
N GLY A 250 1.86 12.05 2.03
CA GLY A 250 3.17 12.37 1.48
C GLY A 250 3.68 13.78 1.80
N SER A 251 3.00 14.54 2.65
CA SER A 251 3.46 15.85 3.16
C SER A 251 3.07 16.05 4.61
N GLN A 252 3.83 16.88 5.32
CA GLN A 252 3.52 17.32 6.68
C GLN A 252 2.14 17.96 6.73
N LYS A 253 1.79 18.83 5.78
CA LYS A 253 0.44 19.43 5.71
C LYS A 253 -0.66 18.35 5.60
N GLY A 254 -0.42 17.29 4.81
CA GLY A 254 -1.37 16.18 4.68
C GLY A 254 -1.50 15.38 5.98
N ASN A 255 -0.38 15.08 6.63
CA ASN A 255 -0.37 14.38 7.93
C ASN A 255 -1.05 15.22 9.03
N GLU A 256 -0.79 16.53 9.08
CA GLU A 256 -1.47 17.45 10.00
C GLU A 256 -2.99 17.50 9.75
N ALA A 257 -3.43 17.42 8.49
CA ALA A 257 -4.85 17.33 8.15
C ALA A 257 -5.49 16.01 8.63
N PHE A 258 -4.71 14.93 8.70
CA PHE A 258 -5.10 13.67 9.35
C PHE A 258 -4.91 13.67 10.87
N GLY A 259 -4.35 14.72 11.47
CA GLY A 259 -4.14 14.81 12.92
C GLY A 259 -2.92 14.07 13.44
N LEU A 260 -1.89 13.87 12.61
CA LEU A 260 -0.67 13.14 12.98
C LEU A 260 0.63 13.87 12.60
N ASP A 261 1.72 13.50 13.28
CA ASP A 261 3.10 13.81 12.91
C ASP A 261 3.99 12.57 13.09
N GLY A 262 5.24 12.63 12.62
CA GLY A 262 6.18 11.51 12.74
C GLY A 262 6.49 11.11 14.18
N LYS A 263 6.42 12.06 15.12
CA LYS A 263 6.63 11.81 16.55
C LYS A 263 5.52 10.96 17.13
N LEU A 264 4.25 11.28 16.84
CA LEU A 264 3.09 10.51 17.28
C LEU A 264 3.14 9.07 16.75
N ILE A 265 3.55 8.88 15.50
CA ILE A 265 3.71 7.53 14.92
C ILE A 265 4.82 6.75 15.61
N GLU A 266 5.95 7.38 15.95
CA GLU A 266 7.00 6.72 16.74
C GLU A 266 6.51 6.39 18.16
N GLU A 267 5.76 7.29 18.81
CA GLU A 267 5.15 7.02 20.12
C GLU A 267 4.20 5.82 20.06
N ALA A 268 3.34 5.75 19.03
CA ALA A 268 2.46 4.61 18.79
C ALA A 268 3.25 3.31 18.58
N ARG A 269 4.29 3.34 17.74
CA ARG A 269 5.15 2.17 17.49
C ARG A 269 5.80 1.67 18.78
N GLN A 270 6.32 2.57 19.61
CA GLN A 270 6.92 2.22 20.89
C GLN A 270 5.89 1.72 21.91
N LEU A 271 4.66 2.25 21.88
CA LEU A 271 3.56 1.73 22.69
C LEU A 271 3.24 0.28 22.31
N ALA A 272 3.03 0.00 21.02
CA ALA A 272 2.74 -1.35 20.54
C ALA A 272 3.87 -2.35 20.86
N LEU A 273 5.13 -1.94 20.78
CA LEU A 273 6.26 -2.82 21.15
C LEU A 273 6.38 -3.09 22.65
N ARG A 274 5.88 -2.20 23.51
CA ARG A 274 5.98 -2.34 24.97
C ARG A 274 4.76 -3.02 25.58
N GLU A 275 3.57 -2.64 25.12
CA GLU A 275 2.28 -3.01 25.72
C GLU A 275 1.42 -3.88 24.79
N GLY A 276 1.77 -3.98 23.50
CA GLY A 276 1.02 -4.80 22.54
C GLY A 276 1.26 -6.30 22.72
N ASN A 277 0.40 -7.11 22.09
CA ASN A 277 0.45 -8.57 22.14
C ASN A 277 1.36 -9.18 21.07
N ALA A 278 1.75 -8.39 20.07
CA ALA A 278 2.53 -8.85 18.94
C ALA A 278 3.98 -9.19 19.31
N THR A 279 4.53 -10.22 18.67
CA THR A 279 5.97 -10.53 18.81
C THR A 279 6.86 -9.43 18.22
N GLY A 280 6.45 -8.84 17.09
CA GLY A 280 7.17 -7.76 16.43
C GLY A 280 8.45 -8.21 15.69
N PRO A 281 9.26 -7.29 15.15
CA PRO A 281 9.27 -5.87 15.47
C PRO A 281 8.32 -5.01 14.62
N ASN A 282 7.66 -5.58 13.61
CA ASN A 282 6.81 -4.84 12.70
C ASN A 282 5.39 -4.79 13.29
N VAL A 283 5.01 -3.63 13.83
CA VAL A 283 3.74 -3.44 14.58
C VAL A 283 2.88 -2.30 14.05
N MET A 284 3.31 -1.65 12.97
CA MET A 284 2.54 -0.57 12.33
C MET A 284 1.80 -1.09 11.11
N TYR A 285 0.63 -0.50 10.86
CA TYR A 285 -0.15 -0.68 9.65
C TYR A 285 -0.48 0.70 9.07
N PHE A 286 -0.06 1.00 7.84
CA PHE A 286 -0.42 2.25 7.17
C PHE A 286 -1.31 2.04 5.94
N GLU A 287 -2.20 2.99 5.70
CA GLU A 287 -2.92 3.13 4.43
C GLU A 287 -2.54 4.42 3.72
N THR A 288 -2.44 4.31 2.41
CA THR A 288 -2.08 5.39 1.48
C THR A 288 -3.07 5.41 0.31
N GLY A 289 -2.87 6.29 -0.67
CA GLY A 289 -3.73 6.31 -1.85
C GLY A 289 -3.53 7.57 -2.67
N GLN A 290 -3.32 7.37 -3.97
CA GLN A 290 -3.22 8.47 -4.94
C GLN A 290 -4.47 9.34 -4.89
N GLY A 291 -4.26 10.63 -4.62
CA GLY A 291 -5.32 11.65 -4.58
C GLY A 291 -5.55 12.26 -3.19
N SER A 292 -5.08 11.60 -2.13
CA SER A 292 -5.27 12.07 -0.75
C SER A 292 -4.71 13.49 -0.52
N GLU A 293 -3.49 13.78 -0.99
CA GLU A 293 -2.88 15.10 -0.80
C GLU A 293 -3.47 16.16 -1.72
N LEU A 294 -4.05 15.79 -2.86
CA LEU A 294 -4.83 16.74 -3.66
C LEU A 294 -6.13 17.09 -2.91
N SER A 295 -6.82 16.09 -2.36
CA SER A 295 -8.04 16.28 -1.58
C SER A 295 -7.84 17.16 -0.35
N SER A 296 -6.68 17.07 0.31
CA SER A 296 -6.33 17.86 1.49
C SER A 296 -5.59 19.18 1.15
N GLU A 297 -5.53 19.56 -0.13
CA GLU A 297 -4.76 20.73 -0.61
C GLU A 297 -3.29 20.74 -0.17
N ALA A 298 -2.70 19.56 -0.01
CA ALA A 298 -1.41 19.29 0.58
C ALA A 298 -0.39 18.70 -0.41
N HIS A 299 -0.69 18.72 -1.71
CA HIS A 299 0.18 18.17 -2.76
C HIS A 299 1.31 19.13 -3.22
N HIS A 300 1.28 20.41 -2.82
CA HIS A 300 2.32 21.42 -3.14
C HIS A 300 2.69 21.52 -4.64
N GLY A 301 1.70 21.30 -5.52
CA GLY A 301 1.89 21.32 -6.98
C GLY A 301 2.63 20.09 -7.54
N ALA A 302 2.87 19.07 -6.72
CA ALA A 302 3.36 17.77 -7.17
C ALA A 302 2.17 16.88 -7.60
N ASP A 303 2.46 15.90 -8.45
CA ASP A 303 1.48 14.93 -8.93
C ASP A 303 1.25 13.78 -7.95
N GLN A 304 0.14 13.07 -8.15
CA GLN A 304 -0.31 12.02 -7.23
C GLN A 304 0.71 10.88 -7.06
N VAL A 305 1.46 10.52 -8.11
CA VAL A 305 2.44 9.41 -8.07
C VAL A 305 3.65 9.80 -7.21
N VAL A 306 4.11 11.05 -7.30
CA VAL A 306 5.19 11.56 -6.45
C VAL A 306 4.77 11.64 -4.98
N MET A 307 3.56 12.15 -4.71
CA MET A 307 3.04 12.24 -3.35
C MET A 307 2.86 10.85 -2.73
N GLU A 308 2.34 9.90 -3.49
CA GLU A 308 2.16 8.52 -3.03
C GLU A 308 3.50 7.83 -2.74
N ALA A 309 4.53 8.05 -3.58
CA ALA A 309 5.88 7.55 -3.29
C ALA A 309 6.44 8.11 -1.96
N ARG A 310 6.06 9.34 -1.60
CA ARG A 310 6.49 9.99 -0.35
C ARG A 310 5.77 9.41 0.86
N CYS A 311 4.52 8.97 0.74
CA CYS A 311 3.84 8.17 1.76
C CYS A 311 4.67 6.92 2.11
N TYR A 312 5.16 6.21 1.09
CA TYR A 312 5.99 5.01 1.29
C TYR A 312 7.32 5.34 1.97
N GLY A 313 7.95 6.45 1.56
CA GLY A 313 9.16 6.96 2.18
C GLY A 313 8.98 7.26 3.67
N PHE A 314 7.86 7.90 4.04
CA PHE A 314 7.47 8.12 5.43
C PHE A 314 7.23 6.79 6.17
N ALA A 315 6.43 5.90 5.60
CA ALA A 315 6.09 4.61 6.20
C ALA A 315 7.34 3.77 6.52
N LYS A 316 8.33 3.74 5.62
CA LYS A 316 9.57 2.96 5.76
C LYS A 316 10.30 3.23 7.07
N ARG A 317 10.27 4.47 7.58
CA ARG A 317 10.94 4.89 8.81
C ARG A 317 10.47 4.10 10.04
N PHE A 318 9.22 3.66 10.03
CA PHE A 318 8.54 3.02 11.16
C PHE A 318 8.45 1.50 11.04
N ALA A 319 9.11 0.92 10.03
CA ALA A 319 9.18 -0.53 9.81
C ALA A 319 7.81 -1.24 9.96
N PRO A 320 6.80 -0.87 9.17
CA PRO A 320 5.45 -1.42 9.28
C PRO A 320 5.40 -2.90 8.92
N PHE A 321 4.37 -3.57 9.42
CA PHE A 321 4.00 -4.92 9.01
C PHE A 321 3.15 -4.90 7.74
N LEU A 322 2.32 -3.86 7.57
CA LEU A 322 1.44 -3.68 6.44
C LEU A 322 1.51 -2.23 5.94
N VAL A 323 1.59 -2.09 4.62
CA VAL A 323 1.26 -0.83 3.93
C VAL A 323 0.45 -1.20 2.70
N ASN A 324 -0.76 -0.66 2.55
CA ASN A 324 -1.48 -0.76 1.29
C ASN A 324 -1.87 0.62 0.78
N THR A 325 -1.77 0.77 -0.53
CA THR A 325 -2.55 1.77 -1.25
C THR A 325 -4.01 1.33 -1.28
N VAL A 326 -4.93 2.30 -1.26
CA VAL A 326 -6.36 2.07 -1.46
C VAL A 326 -6.72 2.66 -2.82
N VAL A 327 -6.54 1.86 -3.89
CA VAL A 327 -6.59 2.36 -5.26
C VAL A 327 -8.03 2.42 -5.73
N GLY A 328 -8.52 3.62 -6.02
CA GLY A 328 -9.88 3.82 -6.55
C GLY A 328 -10.94 4.12 -5.49
N PHE A 329 -10.54 4.25 -4.22
CA PHE A 329 -11.44 4.54 -3.09
C PHE A 329 -11.97 5.97 -3.06
N ILE A 330 -11.14 6.95 -3.42
CA ILE A 330 -11.51 8.37 -3.24
C ILE A 330 -12.57 8.79 -4.27
N GLY A 331 -12.39 8.42 -5.55
CA GLY A 331 -13.36 8.72 -6.59
C GLY A 331 -12.77 9.00 -7.99
N PRO A 332 -13.65 9.16 -8.99
CA PRO A 332 -13.28 9.42 -10.38
C PRO A 332 -12.56 10.74 -10.61
N GLU A 333 -12.66 11.68 -9.67
CA GLU A 333 -11.94 12.96 -9.67
C GLU A 333 -10.42 12.74 -9.67
N TYR A 334 -9.96 11.65 -9.07
CA TYR A 334 -8.55 11.32 -8.91
C TYR A 334 -8.09 10.21 -9.88
N LEU A 335 -8.92 9.17 -10.03
CA LEU A 335 -8.74 8.07 -10.99
C LEU A 335 -10.07 7.74 -11.68
N TYR A 336 -10.26 8.18 -12.92
CA TYR A 336 -11.58 8.20 -13.57
C TYR A 336 -12.11 6.82 -14.01
N ASN A 337 -11.23 5.94 -14.49
CA ASN A 337 -11.61 4.67 -15.11
C ASN A 337 -10.63 3.55 -14.79
N SER A 338 -11.00 2.32 -15.16
CA SER A 338 -10.21 1.12 -14.89
C SER A 338 -8.77 1.18 -15.41
N LYS A 339 -8.51 1.78 -16.58
CA LYS A 339 -7.14 1.96 -17.07
C LYS A 339 -6.28 2.79 -16.10
N GLN A 340 -6.85 3.83 -15.50
CA GLN A 340 -6.14 4.67 -14.52
C GLN A 340 -5.94 3.95 -13.20
N VAL A 341 -6.96 3.22 -12.73
CA VAL A 341 -6.92 2.38 -11.51
C VAL A 341 -5.85 1.30 -11.64
N ILE A 342 -5.88 0.51 -12.72
CA ILE A 342 -4.88 -0.54 -12.97
C ILE A 342 -3.48 0.05 -13.03
N ARG A 343 -3.30 1.17 -13.74
CA ARG A 343 -2.00 1.83 -13.83
C ARG A 343 -1.52 2.30 -12.45
N ALA A 344 -2.38 2.93 -11.65
CA ALA A 344 -2.06 3.40 -10.31
C ALA A 344 -1.66 2.23 -9.39
N GLY A 345 -2.44 1.15 -9.34
CA GLY A 345 -2.11 0.02 -8.47
C GLY A 345 -0.78 -0.65 -8.82
N LEU A 346 -0.44 -0.74 -10.10
CA LEU A 346 0.87 -1.25 -10.53
C LEU A 346 2.02 -0.30 -10.18
N GLU A 347 1.82 1.02 -10.32
CA GLU A 347 2.80 2.04 -9.91
C GLU A 347 3.04 1.97 -8.41
N ASP A 348 1.97 2.00 -7.62
CA ASP A 348 1.96 2.01 -6.17
C ASP A 348 2.66 0.78 -5.59
N HIS A 349 2.28 -0.40 -6.08
CA HIS A 349 2.91 -1.65 -5.67
C HIS A 349 4.41 -1.67 -5.99
N PHE A 350 4.82 -1.27 -7.19
CA PHE A 350 6.23 -1.19 -7.56
C PHE A 350 7.00 -0.19 -6.67
N MET A 351 6.45 1.01 -6.47
CA MET A 351 7.09 2.06 -5.68
C MET A 351 7.22 1.66 -4.20
N GLY A 352 6.19 1.03 -3.62
CA GLY A 352 6.25 0.49 -2.27
C GLY A 352 7.28 -0.63 -2.13
N LYS A 353 7.33 -1.57 -3.08
CA LYS A 353 8.36 -2.63 -3.11
C LYS A 353 9.77 -2.05 -3.24
N LEU A 354 9.99 -1.10 -4.13
CA LEU A 354 11.32 -0.49 -4.32
C LEU A 354 11.75 0.30 -3.08
N THR A 355 10.82 1.03 -2.46
CA THR A 355 11.03 1.67 -1.15
C THR A 355 11.44 0.63 -0.08
N GLY A 356 10.83 -0.55 -0.19
CA GLY A 356 11.10 -1.76 0.56
C GLY A 356 10.32 -1.81 1.86
N ILE A 357 9.01 -1.61 1.71
CA ILE A 357 7.94 -1.83 2.68
C ILE A 357 7.09 -3.05 2.24
N PRO A 358 6.44 -3.76 3.17
CA PRO A 358 5.58 -4.91 2.86
C PRO A 358 4.28 -4.46 2.17
N MET A 359 4.39 -4.16 0.88
CA MET A 359 3.36 -3.48 0.10
C MET A 359 2.24 -4.43 -0.34
N GLY A 360 1.02 -4.13 0.10
CA GLY A 360 -0.24 -4.69 -0.39
C GLY A 360 -1.01 -3.69 -1.24
N CYS A 361 -2.21 -4.07 -1.64
CA CYS A 361 -3.13 -3.22 -2.38
C CYS A 361 -4.56 -3.57 -1.97
N ASP A 362 -5.33 -2.58 -1.53
CA ASP A 362 -6.78 -2.66 -1.64
C ASP A 362 -7.14 -2.27 -3.08
N ALA A 363 -7.39 -3.30 -3.91
CA ALA A 363 -7.79 -3.13 -5.29
C ALA A 363 -9.29 -2.89 -5.31
N CYS A 364 -9.70 -1.65 -5.56
CA CYS A 364 -11.08 -1.26 -5.32
C CYS A 364 -11.61 -0.22 -6.30
N TYR A 365 -12.92 0.04 -6.24
CA TYR A 365 -13.57 1.11 -6.98
C TYR A 365 -14.82 1.60 -6.25
N THR A 366 -15.23 2.82 -6.55
CA THR A 366 -16.53 3.35 -6.12
C THR A 366 -17.56 3.26 -7.23
N ASN A 367 -18.84 3.14 -6.86
CA ASN A 367 -19.96 2.98 -7.79
C ASN A 367 -20.11 4.10 -8.86
N HIS A 368 -19.50 5.26 -8.64
CA HIS A 368 -19.55 6.42 -9.55
C HIS A 368 -18.30 6.55 -10.43
N MET A 369 -17.34 5.64 -10.30
CA MET A 369 -16.19 5.49 -11.18
C MET A 369 -16.58 4.70 -12.44
N LYS A 370 -15.86 4.91 -13.55
CA LYS A 370 -16.01 4.08 -14.76
C LYS A 370 -15.16 2.81 -14.64
N ALA A 371 -15.51 1.97 -13.68
CA ALA A 371 -14.90 0.68 -13.38
C ALA A 371 -15.96 -0.28 -12.81
N ASP A 372 -15.72 -1.58 -12.93
CA ASP A 372 -16.54 -2.63 -12.30
C ASP A 372 -15.66 -3.74 -11.69
N GLN A 373 -16.30 -4.77 -11.11
CA GLN A 373 -15.59 -5.86 -10.43
C GLN A 373 -14.60 -6.61 -11.35
N ASN A 374 -14.88 -6.72 -12.66
CA ASN A 374 -13.96 -7.40 -13.58
C ASN A 374 -12.64 -6.64 -13.67
N ASP A 375 -12.70 -5.30 -13.66
CA ASP A 375 -11.50 -4.46 -13.69
C ASP A 375 -10.63 -4.64 -12.42
N ILE A 376 -11.27 -4.93 -11.28
CA ILE A 376 -10.59 -5.21 -10.02
C ILE A 376 -9.97 -6.60 -10.01
N GLU A 377 -10.67 -7.61 -10.53
CA GLU A 377 -10.12 -8.94 -10.72
C GLU A 377 -8.91 -8.94 -11.67
N ASP A 378 -8.98 -8.18 -12.77
CA ASP A 378 -7.86 -7.94 -13.68
C ASP A 378 -6.65 -7.35 -12.93
N LEU A 379 -6.87 -6.31 -12.11
CA LEU A 379 -5.82 -5.71 -11.30
C LEU A 379 -5.24 -6.71 -10.29
N ALA A 380 -6.09 -7.48 -9.60
CA ALA A 380 -5.66 -8.44 -8.60
C ALA A 380 -4.80 -9.57 -9.20
N VAL A 381 -5.15 -10.06 -10.40
CA VAL A 381 -4.33 -11.02 -11.15
C VAL A 381 -2.97 -10.41 -11.51
N LEU A 382 -2.94 -9.19 -12.05
CA LEU A 382 -1.69 -8.50 -12.42
C LEU A 382 -0.79 -8.25 -11.21
N LEU A 383 -1.36 -7.84 -10.08
CA LEU A 383 -0.63 -7.60 -8.83
C LEU A 383 -0.15 -8.91 -8.18
N THR A 384 -0.92 -9.99 -8.28
CA THR A 384 -0.47 -11.33 -7.84
C THR A 384 0.74 -11.79 -8.66
N ALA A 385 0.69 -11.61 -9.99
CA ALA A 385 1.83 -11.87 -10.86
C ALA A 385 3.04 -11.01 -10.50
N ALA A 386 2.83 -9.75 -10.07
CA ALA A 386 3.87 -8.84 -9.56
C ALA A 386 4.40 -9.23 -8.16
N GLY A 387 3.72 -10.15 -7.44
CA GLY A 387 4.11 -10.57 -6.10
C GLY A 387 3.70 -9.58 -5.00
N CYS A 388 2.49 -9.01 -5.13
CA CYS A 388 1.79 -8.30 -4.05
C CYS A 388 1.78 -9.12 -2.76
N ASN A 389 2.00 -8.47 -1.60
CA ASN A 389 2.02 -9.18 -0.32
C ASN A 389 0.62 -9.64 0.08
N TYR A 390 -0.39 -8.78 -0.11
CA TYR A 390 -1.75 -9.05 0.30
C TYR A 390 -2.77 -8.18 -0.44
N PHE A 391 -4.00 -8.69 -0.45
CA PHE A 391 -5.21 -7.95 -0.81
C PHE A 391 -6.13 -7.83 0.41
N MET A 392 -7.28 -7.21 0.20
CA MET A 392 -8.35 -7.15 1.17
C MET A 392 -9.44 -8.19 0.87
N GLY A 393 -10.18 -8.60 1.89
CA GLY A 393 -11.29 -9.53 1.77
C GLY A 393 -12.47 -9.03 2.58
N ILE A 394 -13.61 -8.90 1.92
CA ILE A 394 -14.94 -8.58 2.47
C ILE A 394 -15.96 -9.57 1.88
N PRO A 395 -17.10 -9.89 2.52
CA PRO A 395 -18.14 -10.70 1.89
C PRO A 395 -18.54 -10.13 0.52
N HIS A 396 -18.40 -10.95 -0.52
CA HIS A 396 -18.64 -10.57 -1.93
C HIS A 396 -17.87 -9.35 -2.46
N GLY A 397 -16.88 -8.84 -1.73
CA GLY A 397 -16.19 -7.60 -2.07
C GLY A 397 -17.05 -6.34 -1.95
N ASP A 398 -18.23 -6.39 -1.33
CA ASP A 398 -19.14 -5.24 -1.19
C ASP A 398 -19.06 -4.66 0.22
N ASP A 399 -18.37 -3.52 0.38
CA ASP A 399 -18.33 -2.82 1.66
C ASP A 399 -19.54 -1.90 1.80
N VAL A 400 -20.59 -2.41 2.42
CA VAL A 400 -21.84 -1.69 2.68
C VAL A 400 -21.69 -0.50 3.63
N MET A 401 -20.59 -0.42 4.40
CA MET A 401 -20.34 0.69 5.32
C MET A 401 -19.59 1.82 4.61
N LEU A 402 -18.53 1.48 3.87
CA LEU A 402 -17.71 2.44 3.14
C LEU A 402 -18.25 2.78 1.74
N ASN A 403 -19.27 2.06 1.27
CA ASN A 403 -19.95 2.26 -0.01
C ASN A 403 -19.02 2.13 -1.25
N TYR A 404 -18.17 1.12 -1.24
CA TYR A 404 -17.26 0.81 -2.34
C TYR A 404 -17.09 -0.71 -2.50
N GLN A 405 -16.51 -1.12 -3.62
CA GLN A 405 -16.23 -2.52 -3.90
C GLN A 405 -14.74 -2.81 -3.92
N THR A 406 -14.36 -3.97 -3.40
CA THR A 406 -12.98 -4.48 -3.30
C THR A 406 -12.95 -5.97 -3.70
N THR A 407 -11.83 -6.66 -3.49
CA THR A 407 -11.74 -8.11 -3.58
C THR A 407 -12.49 -8.79 -2.43
N GLY A 408 -13.20 -9.86 -2.74
CA GLY A 408 -13.87 -10.68 -1.74
C GLY A 408 -13.02 -11.85 -1.24
N PHE A 409 -13.64 -12.68 -0.40
CA PHE A 409 -12.99 -13.88 0.15
C PHE A 409 -12.65 -14.91 -0.94
N HIS A 410 -13.54 -15.08 -1.92
CA HIS A 410 -13.39 -16.05 -2.99
C HIS A 410 -12.22 -15.70 -3.91
N GLU A 411 -12.04 -14.42 -4.20
CA GLU A 411 -11.02 -13.90 -5.10
C GLU A 411 -9.62 -14.21 -4.57
N THR A 412 -9.38 -14.04 -3.25
CA THR A 412 -8.09 -14.43 -2.65
C THR A 412 -7.83 -15.92 -2.79
N ALA A 413 -8.83 -16.77 -2.50
CA ALA A 413 -8.69 -18.21 -2.61
C ALA A 413 -8.43 -18.65 -4.06
N ALA A 414 -9.15 -18.05 -5.02
CA ALA A 414 -8.97 -18.29 -6.44
C ALA A 414 -7.58 -17.86 -6.92
N LEU A 415 -7.09 -16.70 -6.50
CA LEU A 415 -5.75 -16.21 -6.83
C LEU A 415 -4.65 -17.12 -6.26
N ARG A 416 -4.83 -17.62 -5.03
CA ARG A 416 -3.92 -18.61 -4.43
C ARG A 416 -3.86 -19.88 -5.28
N GLU A 417 -5.02 -20.46 -5.62
CA GLU A 417 -5.07 -21.67 -6.44
C GLU A 417 -4.50 -21.44 -7.85
N LEU A 418 -4.87 -20.34 -8.51
CA LEU A 418 -4.44 -19.99 -9.87
C LEU A 418 -2.92 -19.87 -9.99
N PHE A 419 -2.26 -19.31 -8.97
CA PHE A 419 -0.81 -19.08 -8.96
C PHE A 419 -0.02 -20.10 -8.14
N GLY A 420 -0.67 -21.12 -7.56
CA GLY A 420 -0.02 -22.09 -6.69
C GLY A 420 0.61 -21.47 -5.43
N LEU A 421 -0.07 -20.48 -4.85
CA LEU A 421 0.33 -19.78 -3.63
C LEU A 421 -0.50 -20.26 -2.44
N THR A 422 0.00 -20.01 -1.23
CA THR A 422 -0.70 -20.34 0.02
C THR A 422 -0.88 -19.11 0.91
N ALA A 423 -1.62 -19.25 2.02
CA ALA A 423 -1.55 -18.30 3.12
C ALA A 423 -0.16 -18.32 3.78
N ILE A 424 0.10 -17.40 4.70
CA ILE A 424 1.29 -17.41 5.56
C ILE A 424 1.42 -18.77 6.27
N PRO A 425 2.62 -19.41 6.35
CA PRO A 425 2.72 -20.84 6.65
C PRO A 425 2.07 -21.31 7.97
N PRO A 426 2.21 -20.60 9.11
CA PRO A 426 1.44 -20.92 10.32
C PRO A 426 -0.08 -20.90 10.10
N PHE A 427 -0.60 -19.92 9.36
CA PHE A 427 -2.03 -19.81 9.06
C PHE A 427 -2.49 -20.87 8.06
N GLN A 428 -1.67 -21.20 7.06
CA GLN A 428 -1.93 -22.32 6.16
C GLN A 428 -2.05 -23.65 6.93
N ALA A 429 -1.13 -23.91 7.87
CA ALA A 429 -1.20 -25.09 8.72
C ALA A 429 -2.44 -25.09 9.65
N TRP A 430 -2.87 -23.90 10.10
CA TRP A 430 -4.12 -23.75 10.83
C TRP A 430 -5.34 -24.08 9.95
N LEU A 431 -5.40 -23.58 8.71
CA LEU A 431 -6.47 -23.92 7.76
C LEU A 431 -6.56 -25.42 7.48
N GLU A 432 -5.42 -26.09 7.34
CA GLU A 432 -5.34 -27.55 7.16
C GLU A 432 -5.81 -28.31 8.40
N LYS A 433 -5.38 -27.88 9.60
CA LYS A 433 -5.84 -28.46 10.87
C LYS A 433 -7.36 -28.32 11.06
N MET A 434 -7.93 -27.18 10.66
CA MET A 434 -9.36 -26.91 10.73
C MET A 434 -10.16 -27.60 9.61
N GLY A 435 -9.48 -28.17 8.62
CA GLY A 435 -10.11 -28.85 7.49
C GLY A 435 -10.67 -27.90 6.43
N PHE A 436 -10.37 -26.61 6.47
CA PHE A 436 -10.81 -25.64 5.45
C PHE A 436 -10.00 -25.75 4.16
N VAL A 437 -8.74 -26.21 4.25
CA VAL A 437 -7.85 -26.40 3.10
C VAL A 437 -7.22 -27.78 3.13
N GLU A 438 -7.13 -28.43 1.96
CA GLU A 438 -6.38 -29.66 1.75
C GLU A 438 -5.58 -29.55 0.44
N ASN A 439 -4.28 -29.88 0.47
CA ASN A 439 -3.38 -29.79 -0.69
C ASN A 439 -3.40 -28.42 -1.40
N GLY A 440 -3.51 -27.34 -0.62
CA GLY A 440 -3.55 -25.95 -1.12
C GLY A 440 -4.88 -25.53 -1.76
N ARG A 441 -5.95 -26.33 -1.62
CA ARG A 441 -7.29 -26.04 -2.16
C ARG A 441 -8.32 -26.00 -1.05
N LEU A 442 -9.33 -25.14 -1.19
CA LEU A 442 -10.47 -25.13 -0.29
C LEU A 442 -11.21 -26.48 -0.31
N THR A 443 -11.71 -26.91 0.84
CA THR A 443 -12.54 -28.10 0.99
C THR A 443 -14.04 -27.74 0.92
N GLU A 444 -14.91 -28.73 1.13
CA GLU A 444 -16.36 -28.50 1.25
C GLU A 444 -16.77 -27.69 2.50
N LEU A 445 -15.87 -27.48 3.46
CA LEU A 445 -16.12 -26.65 4.65
C LEU A 445 -15.91 -25.15 4.40
N ALA A 446 -15.31 -24.77 3.26
CA ALA A 446 -15.14 -23.37 2.92
C ALA A 446 -16.51 -22.70 2.67
N GLY A 447 -16.73 -21.56 3.32
CA GLY A 447 -18.02 -20.85 3.37
C GLY A 447 -18.97 -21.33 4.47
N ASP A 448 -18.69 -22.45 5.15
CA ASP A 448 -19.51 -22.93 6.27
C ASP A 448 -18.93 -22.49 7.62
N ALA A 449 -19.31 -21.29 8.04
CA ALA A 449 -18.92 -20.72 9.33
C ALA A 449 -19.46 -21.49 10.55
N SER A 450 -20.40 -22.43 10.39
CA SER A 450 -21.01 -23.16 11.51
C SER A 450 -20.01 -23.99 12.31
N VAL A 451 -18.91 -24.41 11.65
CA VAL A 451 -17.78 -25.13 12.27
C VAL A 451 -17.10 -24.29 13.37
N LEU A 452 -17.15 -22.96 13.25
CA LEU A 452 -16.53 -22.00 14.19
C LEU A 452 -17.51 -21.46 15.25
N LEU A 453 -18.77 -21.91 15.25
CA LEU A 453 -19.75 -21.57 16.30
C LEU A 453 -19.63 -22.48 17.53
N ALA A 454 -19.03 -23.66 17.36
CA ALA A 454 -18.99 -24.76 18.34
C ALA A 454 -18.14 -24.49 19.58
#